data_AF-A0A847WMS5-F1
#
_entry.id   AF-A0A847WMS5-F1
#
_cell.length_a   1.000
_cell.length_b   1.000
_cell.length_c   1.000
_cell.angle_alpha   90.00
_cell.angle_beta   90.00
_cell.angle_gamma   90.00
#
_symmetry.space_group_name_H-M   'P 1'
#
loop_
_entity.id
_entity.type
_entity.pdbx_description
1 polymer ?
#
loop_
_entity_poly.entity_id
_entity_poly.type
_entity_poly.pdbx_seq_one_letter_code
_entity_poly.pdbx_strand_id
1 'polypeptide(L)' 'MDTIRITKCFTFDMAHALKGYDGLCRNIHGHTYMLRVTLAGKIKHEDSNPKNGFVLDFGDV' A
#
# COMPACT_ATOMS: atom_id res chain seq x y z
N MET A 1 13.62 19.55 9.06
CA MET A 1 12.48 18.66 9.37
C MET A 1 12.59 17.48 8.44
N ASP A 2 12.76 16.30 9.02
CA ASP A 2 13.02 15.08 8.27
C ASP A 2 11.78 14.60 7.54
N THR A 3 11.97 14.02 6.36
CA THR A 3 10.90 13.35 5.60
C THR A 3 10.79 11.92 6.08
N ILE A 4 9.64 11.57 6.64
CA ILE A 4 9.32 10.22 7.12
C ILE A 4 8.51 9.47 6.06
N ARG A 5 8.73 8.15 5.98
CA ARG A 5 7.93 7.25 5.11
C ARG A 5 7.12 6.30 5.96
N ILE A 6 5.83 6.20 5.66
CA ILE A 6 4.91 5.20 6.23
C ILE A 6 4.44 4.27 5.11
N THR A 7 4.15 3.01 5.44
CA THR A 7 3.65 2.04 4.46
C THR A 7 2.45 1.29 5.02
N LYS A 8 1.33 1.30 4.28
CA LYS A 8 0.17 0.44 4.55
C LYS A 8 0.22 -0.76 3.62
N CYS A 9 0.07 -1.96 4.18
CA CYS A 9 0.08 -3.22 3.45
C CYS A 9 -1.35 -3.77 3.37
N PHE A 10 -1.78 -4.11 2.16
CA PHE A 10 -3.05 -4.77 1.86
C PHE A 10 -2.78 -6.14 1.27
N THR A 11 -3.61 -7.11 1.65
CA THR A 11 -3.57 -8.46 1.10
C THR A 11 -4.93 -8.76 0.49
N PHE A 12 -4.96 -9.29 -0.73
CA PHE A 12 -6.19 -9.67 -1.40
C PHE A 12 -5.99 -10.85 -2.34
N ASP A 13 -7.00 -11.70 -2.46
CA ASP A 13 -6.98 -12.83 -3.36
C ASP A 13 -7.62 -12.45 -4.70
N MET A 14 -6.98 -12.79 -5.81
CA MET A 14 -7.49 -12.50 -7.15
C MET A 14 -7.05 -13.56 -8.16
N ALA A 15 -7.94 -13.87 -9.11
CA ALA A 15 -7.61 -14.65 -10.30
C ALA A 15 -7.25 -13.76 -11.50
N HIS A 16 -6.33 -14.20 -12.35
CA HIS A 16 -5.91 -13.53 -13.58
C HIS A 16 -5.37 -14.51 -14.62
N ALA A 17 -5.09 -14.02 -15.83
CA ALA A 17 -4.42 -14.76 -16.89
C ALA A 17 -3.51 -13.84 -17.71
N LEU A 18 -2.32 -14.32 -18.09
CA LEU A 18 -1.36 -13.56 -18.89
C LEU A 18 -1.59 -13.83 -20.39
N LYS A 19 -2.34 -12.95 -21.06
CA LYS A 19 -2.64 -13.09 -22.49
C LYS A 19 -1.36 -13.06 -23.33
N GLY A 20 -1.17 -14.08 -24.17
CA GLY A 20 -0.02 -14.19 -25.07
C GLY A 20 1.25 -14.74 -24.43
N TYR A 21 1.20 -15.17 -23.17
CA TYR A 21 2.34 -15.79 -22.49
C TYR A 21 2.57 -17.23 -22.97
N ASP A 22 3.81 -17.58 -23.31
CA ASP A 22 4.17 -18.94 -23.72
C ASP A 22 4.53 -19.82 -22.51
N GLY A 23 3.54 -20.06 -21.65
CA GLY A 23 3.67 -20.89 -20.46
C GLY A 23 2.35 -21.06 -19.70
N LEU A 24 2.38 -21.76 -18.57
CA LEU A 24 1.17 -22.11 -17.80
C LEU A 24 0.34 -20.91 -17.33
N CYS A 25 0.98 -19.77 -17.08
CA CYS A 25 0.31 -18.54 -16.64
C CYS A 25 -0.63 -17.92 -17.69
N ARG A 26 -0.66 -18.44 -18.94
CA ARG A 26 -1.66 -18.06 -19.95
C ARG A 26 -3.07 -18.49 -19.58
N ASN A 27 -3.20 -19.49 -18.71
CA ASN A 27 -4.47 -19.99 -18.21
C ASN A 27 -4.91 -19.16 -16.99
N ILE A 28 -6.21 -19.16 -16.70
CA ILE A 28 -6.75 -18.54 -15.48
C ILE A 28 -6.16 -19.26 -14.26
N HIS A 29 -5.54 -18.49 -13.38
CA HIS A 29 -4.97 -18.94 -12.11
C HIS A 29 -5.06 -17.79 -11.10
N GLY A 30 -4.76 -18.03 -9.82
CA GLY A 30 -4.88 -17.00 -8.79
C GLY A 30 -3.68 -16.91 -7.88
N HIS A 31 -3.62 -15.81 -7.14
CA HIS A 31 -2.60 -15.52 -6.13
C HIS A 31 -3.23 -14.78 -4.95
N THR A 32 -2.60 -14.91 -3.79
CA THR A 32 -2.76 -13.97 -2.68
C THR A 32 -1.79 -12.80 -2.91
N TYR A 33 -2.31 -11.70 -3.43
CA TYR A 33 -1.55 -10.50 -3.74
C TYR A 33 -1.27 -9.69 -2.49
N MET A 34 -0.13 -9.00 -2.49
CA MET A 34 0.24 -8.03 -1.47
C MET A 34 0.52 -6.67 -2.12
N LEU A 35 -0.31 -5.68 -1.82
CA LEU A 35 -0.13 -4.29 -2.24
C LEU A 35 0.46 -3.48 -1.09
N ARG A 36 1.57 -2.79 -1.34
CA ARG A 36 2.19 -1.88 -0.38
C ARG A 36 2.06 -0.45 -0.88
N VAL A 37 1.35 0.38 -0.12
CA VAL A 37 1.20 1.81 -0.40
C VAL A 37 2.12 2.58 0.54
N THR A 38 3.18 3.17 -0.01
CA THR A 38 4.15 3.96 0.75
C THR A 38 3.95 5.45 0.50
N LEU A 39 3.80 6.22 1.57
CA LEU A 39 3.66 7.68 1.53
C LEU A 39 4.84 8.33 2.25
N ALA A 40 5.32 9.44 1.72
CA ALA A 40 6.41 10.22 2.29
C ALA A 40 5.91 11.62 2.68
N GLY A 41 6.23 12.08 3.89
CA GLY A 41 5.80 13.40 4.34
C GLY A 41 6.49 13.84 5.63
N LYS A 42 6.18 15.07 6.05
CA LYS A 42 6.59 15.58 7.35
C LYS A 42 5.56 15.17 8.39
N ILE A 43 5.99 14.97 9.62
CA ILE A 43 5.07 14.80 10.73
C ILE A 43 4.43 16.16 11.10
N LYS A 44 3.18 16.13 11.55
CA LYS A 44 2.52 17.30 12.13
C LYS A 44 3.13 17.61 13.50
N HIS A 45 3.28 18.90 13.80
CA HIS A 45 3.81 19.40 15.08
C HIS A 45 2.83 20.42 15.65
N GLU A 46 1.70 19.93 16.16
CA GLU A 46 0.62 20.73 16.73
C GLU A 46 0.10 20.02 17.99
N ASP A 47 0.56 20.44 19.17
CA ASP A 47 0.33 19.69 20.42
C ASP A 47 -1.16 19.52 20.80
N SER A 48 -2.03 20.42 20.34
CA SER A 48 -3.48 20.34 20.54
C SER A 48 -4.21 19.52 19.47
N ASN A 49 -3.53 19.07 18.42
CA ASN A 49 -4.13 18.33 17.32
C ASN A 49 -4.07 16.81 17.60
N PRO A 50 -5.18 16.06 17.50
CA PRO A 50 -5.16 14.60 17.69
C PRO A 50 -4.29 13.86 16.67
N LYS A 51 -3.95 14.49 15.54
CA LYS A 51 -3.02 13.96 14.53
C LYS A 51 -1.58 14.48 14.70
N ASN A 52 -1.22 15.03 15.86
CA ASN A 52 0.17 15.42 16.17
C ASN A 52 1.11 14.21 16.02
N GLY A 53 2.27 14.39 15.39
CA GLY A 53 3.23 13.33 15.12
C GLY A 53 2.88 12.41 13.93
N PHE A 54 1.71 12.58 13.30
CA PHE A 54 1.33 11.74 12.16
C PHE A 54 1.89 12.33 10.86
N VAL A 55 2.30 11.45 9.94
CA VAL A 55 2.42 11.81 8.53
C VAL A 55 1.02 11.85 7.90
N LEU A 56 0.24 10.79 8.12
CA LEU A 56 -1.15 10.63 7.72
C LEU A 56 -1.76 9.53 8.60
N ASP A 57 -3.08 9.54 8.78
CA ASP A 57 -3.82 8.44 9.39
C ASP A 57 -3.91 7.26 8.40
N PHE A 58 -3.69 6.03 8.86
CA PHE A 58 -3.86 4.86 8.00
C PHE A 58 -5.33 4.60 7.64
N GLY A 59 -6.32 5.14 8.36
CA GLY A 59 -7.73 5.10 7.96
C GLY A 59 -8.02 5.92 6.70
N ASP A 60 -7.16 6.89 6.38
CA ASP A 60 -7.24 7.75 5.20
C ASP A 60 -6.51 7.14 3.97
N VAL A 61 -6.00 5.90 4.08
CA VAL A 61 -5.26 5.13 3.03
C VAL A 61 -5.96 3.82 2.74
#